data_AF-A0A9D1F014-F1
#
_entry.id   AF-A0A9D1F014-F1
#
_cell.length_a   1.000
_cell.length_b   1.000
_cell.length_c   1.000
_cell.angle_alpha   90.00
_cell.angle_beta   90.00
_cell.angle_gamma   90.00
#
_symmetry.space_group_name_H-M   'P 1'
#
loop_
_entity.id
_entity.type
_entity.pdbx_description
1 polymer ?
#
loop_
_entity_poly.entity_id
_entity_poly.type
_entity_poly.pdbx_seq_one_letter_code
_entity_poly.pdbx_strand_id
1 'polypeptide(L)'
;MKKTEKDIKMSIKLFEDFKVRTSWDREKETWWFSVVDIINILTESKDPTAYWRKLKQRLKAEGNETVTNCHGLKMKAPDGKMRLTDVLDTEGVLRLVQSIPSPKAEPFKLWLAKVGRERLDEIQ
;
A
#
# COMPACT_ATOMS: atom_id res chain seq x y z
N MET A 1 9.33 -22.59 -9.60
CA MET A 1 9.13 -22.51 -8.13
C MET A 1 7.82 -21.79 -7.85
N LYS A 2 6.80 -22.49 -7.33
CA LYS A 2 5.52 -21.88 -6.94
C LYS A 2 5.75 -21.19 -5.59
N LYS A 3 5.77 -19.85 -5.55
CA LYS A 3 5.80 -19.09 -4.29
C LYS A 3 4.56 -19.47 -3.48
N THR A 4 4.77 -20.19 -2.40
CA THR A 4 3.69 -20.70 -1.56
C THR A 4 3.10 -19.51 -0.80
N GLU A 5 1.77 -19.34 -0.83
CA GLU A 5 1.02 -18.33 -0.03
C GLU A 5 1.22 -18.46 1.51
N LYS A 6 2.16 -19.30 1.98
CA LYS A 6 2.32 -19.73 3.37
C LYS A 6 3.03 -18.73 4.28
N ASP A 7 3.85 -17.82 3.74
CA ASP A 7 4.69 -16.91 4.54
C ASP A 7 4.25 -15.43 4.50
N ILE A 8 3.14 -15.17 3.82
CA ILE A 8 2.54 -13.85 3.66
C ILE A 8 1.42 -13.68 4.69
N LYS A 9 1.68 -12.90 5.75
CA LYS A 9 0.70 -12.61 6.80
C LYS A 9 -0.05 -11.31 6.49
N MET A 10 -1.32 -11.42 6.12
CA MET A 10 -2.18 -10.25 5.92
C MET A 10 -2.66 -9.68 7.26
N SER A 11 -2.70 -8.35 7.35
CA SER A 11 -3.25 -7.65 8.51
C SER A 11 -3.89 -6.33 8.10
N ILE A 12 -4.75 -5.78 8.95
CA ILE A 12 -5.35 -4.46 8.74
C ILE A 12 -4.77 -3.54 9.80
N LYS A 13 -4.15 -2.45 9.35
CA LYS A 13 -3.71 -1.35 10.21
C LYS A 13 -4.70 -0.18 10.08
N LEU A 14 -4.80 0.64 11.12
CA LEU A 14 -5.69 1.80 11.16
C LEU A 14 -4.87 3.09 11.03
N PHE A 15 -5.31 3.99 10.16
CA PHE A 15 -4.85 5.36 10.05
C PHE A 15 -6.08 6.26 10.20
N GLU A 16 -6.23 6.96 11.33
CA GLU A 16 -7.48 7.66 11.68
C GLU A 16 -8.67 6.67 11.55
N ASP A 17 -9.72 7.05 10.82
CA ASP A 17 -10.88 6.20 10.53
C ASP A 17 -10.68 5.29 9.30
N PHE A 18 -9.51 5.34 8.66
CA PHE A 18 -9.21 4.57 7.46
C PHE A 18 -8.54 3.23 7.79
N LYS A 19 -9.02 2.18 7.13
CA LYS A 19 -8.42 0.85 7.17
C LYS A 19 -7.41 0.70 6.05
N VAL A 20 -6.18 0.32 6.38
CA VAL A 20 -5.12 0.01 5.42
C VAL A 20 -4.85 -1.49 5.44
N ARG A 21 -5.11 -2.16 4.33
CA ARG A 21 -4.73 -3.57 4.16
C ARG A 21 -3.23 -3.63 3.93
N THR A 22 -2.58 -4.43 4.77
CA THR A 22 -1.15 -4.64 4.76
C THR A 22 -0.85 -6.13 4.73
N SER A 23 0.35 -6.47 4.28
CA SER A 23 0.82 -7.83 4.33
C SER A 23 2.30 -7.86 4.64
N TRP A 24 2.69 -8.69 5.60
CA TRP A 24 4.08 -8.94 5.89
C TRP A 24 4.55 -10.17 5.12
N ASP A 25 5.59 -10.01 4.30
CA ASP A 25 6.30 -11.09 3.63
C ASP A 25 7.53 -11.43 4.47
N ARG A 26 7.50 -12.59 5.16
CA ARG A 26 8.62 -13.00 6.03
C ARG A 26 9.88 -13.34 5.27
N GLU A 27 9.77 -13.89 4.06
CA GLU A 27 10.94 -14.31 3.27
C GLU A 27 11.75 -13.09 2.80
N LYS A 28 11.04 -12.02 2.44
CA LYS A 28 11.66 -10.77 1.98
C LYS A 28 11.85 -9.74 3.08
N GLU A 29 11.40 -10.04 4.29
CA GLU A 29 11.31 -9.08 5.40
C GLU A 29 10.71 -7.73 4.96
N THR A 30 9.65 -7.79 4.16
CA THR A 30 9.09 -6.62 3.47
C THR A 30 7.60 -6.46 3.80
N TRP A 31 7.21 -5.21 4.10
CA TRP A 31 5.80 -4.82 4.20
C TRP A 31 5.23 -4.51 2.82
N TRP A 32 4.04 -5.01 2.53
CA TRP A 32 3.23 -4.67 1.37
C TRP A 32 1.98 -3.91 1.81
N PHE A 33 1.66 -2.80 1.15
CA PHE A 33 0.51 -1.96 1.44
C PHE A 33 -0.40 -1.86 0.22
N SER A 34 -1.71 -1.93 0.44
CA SER A 34 -2.71 -1.73 -0.60
C SER A 34 -2.67 -0.31 -1.15
N VAL A 35 -2.39 -0.17 -2.46
CA VAL A 35 -2.30 1.12 -3.14
C VAL A 35 -3.64 1.85 -3.13
N VAL A 36 -4.73 1.13 -3.36
CA VAL A 36 -6.08 1.71 -3.40
C VAL A 36 -6.52 2.24 -2.03
N ASP A 37 -6.07 1.61 -0.94
CA ASP A 37 -6.38 2.07 0.42
C ASP A 37 -5.62 3.37 0.74
N ILE A 38 -4.35 3.46 0.32
CA ILE A 38 -3.53 4.67 0.46
C ILE A 38 -4.10 5.81 -0.37
N ILE A 39 -4.51 5.55 -1.62
CA ILE A 39 -5.14 6.55 -2.46
C ILE A 39 -6.44 7.05 -1.83
N ASN A 40 -7.24 6.15 -1.25
CA ASN A 40 -8.45 6.54 -0.54
C ASN A 40 -8.12 7.48 0.64
N ILE A 41 -7.07 7.21 1.40
CA ILE A 41 -6.62 8.09 2.49
C ILE A 41 -6.21 9.46 1.96
N LEU A 42 -5.36 9.50 0.93
CA LEU A 42 -4.77 10.75 0.46
C LEU A 42 -5.75 11.62 -0.33
N THR A 43 -6.73 11.02 -1.00
CA THR A 43 -7.60 11.74 -1.95
C THR A 43 -9.06 11.79 -1.52
N GLU A 44 -9.47 10.93 -0.58
CA GLU A 44 -10.88 10.71 -0.21
C GLU A 44 -11.79 10.50 -1.45
N SER A 45 -11.22 9.95 -2.52
CA SER A 45 -11.93 9.77 -3.78
C SER A 45 -13.07 8.77 -3.61
N LYS A 46 -14.22 9.07 -4.22
CA LYS A 46 -15.35 8.13 -4.32
C LYS A 46 -14.97 6.85 -5.09
N ASP A 47 -13.97 6.93 -5.98
CA ASP A 47 -13.44 5.78 -6.72
C ASP A 47 -11.90 5.83 -6.74
N PRO A 48 -11.24 5.35 -5.67
CA PRO A 48 -9.78 5.34 -5.57
C PRO A 48 -9.13 4.42 -6.61
N THR A 49 -9.86 3.43 -7.15
CA THR A 49 -9.36 2.52 -8.20
C THR A 49 -9.26 3.25 -9.53
N ALA A 50 -10.29 4.02 -9.90
CA ALA A 50 -10.25 4.86 -11.08
C ALA A 50 -9.19 5.96 -10.97
N TYR A 51 -9.04 6.56 -9.77
CA TYR A 51 -7.97 7.52 -9.50
C TYR A 51 -6.59 6.88 -9.72
N TRP A 52 -6.35 5.69 -9.16
CA TRP A 52 -5.11 4.96 -9.34
C TRP A 52 -4.80 4.70 -10.80
N ARG A 53 -5.78 4.22 -11.58
CA ARG A 53 -5.59 3.93 -13.01
C ARG A 53 -5.11 5.16 -13.78
N LYS A 54 -5.69 6.33 -13.51
CA LYS A 54 -5.27 7.60 -14.15
C LYS A 54 -3.89 8.04 -13.67
N LEU A 55 -3.62 7.96 -12.37
CA LEU A 55 -2.31 8.32 -11.81
C LEU A 55 -1.21 7.44 -12.42
N LYS A 56 -1.45 6.12 -12.52
CA LYS A 56 -0.52 5.15 -13.10
C LYS A 56 -0.20 5.46 -14.57
N GLN A 57 -1.19 5.92 -15.35
CA GLN A 57 -0.97 6.38 -16.72
C GLN A 57 -0.10 7.63 -16.79
N ARG A 58 -0.37 8.63 -15.94
CA ARG A 58 0.42 9.87 -15.86
C ARG A 58 1.86 9.60 -15.47
N LEU A 59 2.07 8.84 -14.39
CA LEU A 59 3.40 8.48 -13.90
C LEU A 59 4.20 7.70 -14.95
N LYS A 60 3.55 6.82 -15.71
CA LYS A 60 4.20 6.10 -16.82
C LYS A 60 4.60 7.04 -17.96
N ALA A 61 3.78 8.04 -18.28
CA ALA A 61 4.09 9.03 -19.30
C ALA A 61 5.25 9.96 -18.89
N GLU A 62 5.38 10.24 -17.60
CA GLU A 62 6.48 11.03 -17.02
C GLU A 62 7.78 10.23 -16.87
N GLY A 63 7.80 8.93 -17.20
CA GLY A 63 8.97 8.06 -17.03
C GLY A 63 9.25 7.67 -15.57
N ASN A 64 8.26 7.78 -14.68
CA ASN A 64 8.42 7.49 -13.27
C ASN A 64 8.40 5.97 -13.01
N GLU A 65 9.50 5.44 -12.49
CA GLU A 65 9.70 4.01 -12.20
C GLU A 65 8.80 3.46 -11.09
N THR A 66 8.11 4.32 -10.33
CA THR A 66 7.17 3.90 -9.25
C THR A 66 6.04 3.01 -9.80
N VAL A 67 5.70 3.14 -11.08
CA VAL A 67 4.70 2.28 -11.75
C VAL A 67 5.22 0.88 -12.03
N THR A 68 6.54 0.73 -12.19
CA THR A 68 7.22 -0.50 -12.59
C THR A 68 7.38 -1.48 -11.43
N ASN A 69 7.49 -0.98 -10.19
CA ASN A 69 7.65 -1.80 -8.98
C ASN A 69 6.33 -2.16 -8.28
N CYS A 70 5.19 -1.94 -8.95
CA CYS A 70 3.88 -2.31 -8.42
C CYS A 70 3.65 -3.82 -8.49
N HIS A 71 3.37 -4.45 -7.35
CA HIS A 71 3.12 -5.89 -7.27
C HIS A 71 1.61 -6.17 -7.16
N GLY A 72 1.15 -7.29 -7.71
CA GLY A 72 -0.23 -7.76 -7.50
C GLY A 72 -0.27 -8.78 -6.37
N LEU A 73 -1.00 -8.49 -5.28
CA LEU A 73 -1.23 -9.42 -4.18
C LEU A 73 -2.73 -9.66 -3.98
N LYS A 74 -3.13 -10.92 -3.78
CA LYS A 74 -4.52 -11.22 -3.42
C LYS A 74 -4.78 -10.72 -2.01
N MET A 75 -5.75 -9.84 -1.85
CA MET A 75 -6.18 -9.32 -0.54
C MET A 75 -7.69 -9.46 -0.40
N LYS A 76 -8.17 -9.59 0.84
CA LYS A 76 -9.60 -9.56 1.13
C LYS A 76 -10.13 -8.14 0.87
N ALA A 77 -11.11 -8.01 0.01
CA ALA A 77 -11.80 -6.75 -0.26
C ALA A 77 -12.89 -6.50 0.80
N PRO A 78 -13.46 -5.28 0.88
CA PRO A 78 -14.50 -4.94 1.85
C PRO A 78 -15.74 -5.83 1.78
N ASP A 79 -16.07 -6.36 0.60
CA ASP A 79 -17.17 -7.31 0.37
C ASP A 79 -16.83 -8.76 0.78
N GLY A 80 -15.66 -8.97 1.39
CA GLY A 80 -15.20 -10.26 1.89
C GLY A 80 -14.56 -11.17 0.84
N LYS A 81 -14.53 -10.80 -0.45
CA LYS A 81 -13.95 -11.62 -1.52
C LYS A 81 -12.45 -11.36 -1.67
N MET A 82 -11.68 -12.40 -2.00
CA MET A 82 -10.25 -12.25 -2.34
C MET A 82 -10.12 -11.69 -3.75
N ARG A 83 -9.42 -10.56 -3.90
CA ARG A 83 -9.12 -9.94 -5.20
C ARG A 83 -7.66 -9.60 -5.32
N LEU A 84 -7.14 -9.69 -6.54
CA LEU A 84 -5.82 -9.16 -6.86
C LEU A 84 -5.85 -7.64 -6.70
N THR A 85 -4.97 -7.11 -5.87
CA THR A 85 -4.85 -5.69 -5.56
C THR A 85 -3.41 -5.26 -5.80
N ASP A 86 -3.24 -4.07 -6.38
CA ASP A 86 -1.94 -3.44 -6.53
C ASP A 86 -1.39 -3.07 -5.13
N VAL A 87 -0.19 -3.52 -4.83
CA VAL A 87 0.52 -3.28 -3.58
C VAL A 87 1.91 -2.69 -3.82
N LEU A 88 2.36 -1.88 -2.87
CA LEU A 88 3.69 -1.28 -2.83
C LEU A 88 4.37 -1.57 -1.49
N ASP A 89 5.69 -1.60 -1.51
CA ASP A 89 6.50 -1.62 -0.30
C ASP A 89 6.62 -0.21 0.31
N THR A 90 7.28 -0.10 1.46
CA THR A 90 7.42 1.18 2.17
C THR A 90 8.00 2.29 1.28
N GLU A 91 9.03 1.99 0.47
CA GLU A 91 9.62 2.97 -0.45
C GLU A 91 8.65 3.38 -1.55
N GLY A 92 7.98 2.40 -2.18
CA GLY A 92 6.96 2.66 -3.19
C GLY A 92 5.81 3.50 -2.65
N VAL A 93 5.39 3.26 -1.40
CA VAL A 93 4.39 4.07 -0.71
C VAL A 93 4.87 5.51 -0.52
N LEU A 94 6.11 5.73 -0.09
CA LEU A 94 6.66 7.08 0.08
C LEU A 94 6.70 7.85 -1.25
N ARG A 95 7.09 7.19 -2.36
CA ARG A 95 7.05 7.79 -3.71
C ARG A 95 5.63 8.10 -4.16
N LEU A 96 4.68 7.21 -3.88
CA LEU A 96 3.26 7.44 -4.17
C LEU A 96 2.73 8.66 -3.42
N VAL A 97 3.05 8.80 -2.13
CA VAL A 97 2.65 9.93 -1.30
C VAL A 97 3.21 11.25 -1.86
N GLN A 98 4.46 11.26 -2.34
CA GLN A 98 5.04 12.45 -2.99
C GLN A 98 4.34 12.82 -4.31
N SER A 99 3.73 11.85 -4.98
CA SER A 99 3.06 12.04 -6.28
C SER A 99 1.61 12.53 -6.17
N ILE A 100 1.04 12.53 -4.95
CA ILE A 100 -0.36 12.90 -4.69
C ILE A 100 -0.37 14.10 -3.75
N PRO A 101 -0.74 15.31 -4.22
CA PRO A 101 -0.90 16.46 -3.34
C PRO A 101 -2.08 16.20 -2.37
N SER A 102 -1.79 16.14 -1.08
CA SER A 102 -2.78 15.86 -0.03
C SER A 102 -2.36 16.49 1.30
N PRO A 103 -3.28 17.11 2.07
CA PRO A 103 -2.99 17.56 3.42
C PRO A 103 -2.68 16.38 4.38
N LYS A 104 -3.09 15.16 4.02
CA LYS A 104 -2.85 13.93 4.79
C LYS A 104 -1.50 13.28 4.50
N ALA A 105 -0.73 13.79 3.53
CA ALA A 105 0.56 13.22 3.15
C ALA A 105 1.55 13.21 4.33
N GLU A 106 1.67 14.31 5.08
CA GLU A 106 2.60 14.39 6.21
C GLU A 106 2.16 13.51 7.40
N PRO A 107 0.90 13.57 7.89
CA PRO A 107 0.42 12.65 8.90
C PRO A 107 0.59 11.17 8.50
N PHE A 108 0.34 10.84 7.23
CA PHE A 108 0.47 9.47 6.73
C PHE A 108 1.93 8.98 6.73
N LYS A 109 2.91 9.82 6.38
CA LYS A 109 4.34 9.46 6.48
C LYS A 109 4.75 9.17 7.92
N LEU A 110 4.30 9.99 8.88
CA LEU A 110 4.57 9.77 10.30
C LEU A 110 3.97 8.46 10.81
N TRP A 111 2.75 8.15 10.37
CA TRP A 111 2.09 6.87 10.64
C TRP A 111 2.86 5.69 10.05
N LEU A 112 3.29 5.78 8.79
CA LEU A 112 4.06 4.72 8.14
C LEU A 112 5.36 4.42 8.90
N ALA A 113 6.03 5.46 9.41
CA ALA A 113 7.21 5.29 10.25
C ALA A 113 6.90 4.62 11.61
N LYS A 114 5.72 4.87 12.21
CA LYS A 114 5.28 4.18 13.43
C LYS A 114 5.01 2.70 13.17
N VAL A 115 4.29 2.38 12.09
CA VAL A 115 3.99 0.98 11.70
C VAL A 115 5.28 0.18 11.48
N GLY A 116 6.30 0.80 10.88
CA GLY A 116 7.62 0.17 10.74
C GLY A 116 8.31 -0.11 12.08
N ARG A 117 8.23 0.80 13.05
CA ARG A 117 8.83 0.65 14.39
C ARG A 117 8.15 -0.42 15.24
N GLU A 118 6.81 -0.43 15.27
CA GLU A 118 6.03 -1.44 16.03
C GLU A 118 6.46 -2.88 15.70
N ARG A 119 6.93 -3.13 14.47
CA ARG A 119 7.40 -4.45 14.08
C ARG A 119 8.77 -4.83 14.65
N LEU A 120 9.69 -3.86 14.81
CA LEU A 120 10.98 -4.12 15.45
C LEU A 120 10.77 -4.55 16.90
N ASP A 121 9.82 -3.91 17.58
CA ASP A 121 9.46 -4.22 18.97
C ASP A 121 8.77 -5.59 19.11
N GLU A 122 8.06 -6.09 18.08
CA GLU A 122 7.45 -7.44 18.07
C GLU A 122 8.45 -8.58 17.78
N ILE A 123 9.67 -8.28 17.34
CA ILE A 123 10.71 -9.28 17.02
C ILE A 123 11.69 -9.44 18.19
N GLN A 124 11.71 -8.48 19.13
CA GLN A 124 12.55 -8.45 20.31
C GLN A 124 11.89 -9.16 21.50
#